data_AF-E4YQZ0-F1
#
_entry.id   AF-E4YQZ0-F1
#
_cell.length_a   1.000
_cell.length_b   1.000
_cell.length_c   1.000
_cell.angle_alpha   90.00
_cell.angle_beta   90.00
_cell.angle_gamma   90.00
#
_symmetry.space_group_name_H-M   'P 1'
#
loop_
_entity.id
_entity.type
_entity.pdbx_description
1 polymer ?
#
loop_
_entity_poly.entity_id
_entity_poly.type
_entity_poly.pdbx_seq_one_letter_code
_entity_poly.pdbx_strand_id
1 'polypeptide(L)'
;MDDILMEEELFGPILPIVTVDNFDDALEKVHSLEKPLAAYCFAHDKKIINRWVTEVCSGGMCINDTIMHISPETLPFGGVGESGIGAYHGKTSFQTFSVIFASLNFLQHFSSITKV
;
A
#
# COMPACT_ATOMS: atom_id res chain seq x y z
N MET A 1 -4.86 -4.09 24.54
CA MET A 1 -4.05 -2.95 24.04
C MET A 1 -4.48 -1.74 24.85
N ASP A 2 -4.47 -1.88 26.18
CA ASP A 2 -5.32 -1.05 27.05
C ASP A 2 -4.47 -0.01 27.78
N ASP A 3 -3.58 0.63 27.02
CA ASP A 3 -2.68 1.68 27.47
C ASP A 3 -2.89 2.88 26.56
N ILE A 4 -2.91 4.08 27.14
CA ILE A 4 -3.14 5.35 26.44
C ILE A 4 -2.12 5.58 25.30
N LEU A 5 -0.92 5.02 25.43
CA LEU A 5 0.12 5.10 24.39
C LEU A 5 -0.20 4.31 23.12
N MET A 6 -1.22 3.45 23.15
CA MET A 6 -1.63 2.61 22.02
C MET A 6 -2.97 3.05 21.41
N GLU A 7 -3.61 4.10 21.94
CA GLU A 7 -4.92 4.58 21.48
C GLU A 7 -4.81 5.51 20.26
N GLU A 8 -3.74 6.30 20.18
CA GLU A 8 -3.52 7.30 19.13
C GLU A 8 -2.11 7.21 18.53
N GLU A 9 -1.91 7.84 17.37
CA GLU A 9 -0.60 7.90 16.73
C GLU A 9 0.38 8.77 17.54
N LEU A 10 1.50 8.17 17.95
CA LEU A 10 2.42 8.79 18.92
C LEU A 10 3.16 10.03 18.40
N PHE A 11 3.55 10.07 17.12
CA PHE A 11 4.34 11.15 16.48
C PHE A 11 5.49 11.72 17.33
N GLY A 12 6.14 10.87 18.15
CA GLY A 12 7.13 11.29 19.13
C GLY A 12 8.21 10.23 19.37
N PRO A 13 9.25 10.54 20.15
CA PRO A 13 10.39 9.66 20.38
C PRO A 13 10.10 8.56 21.43
N ILE A 14 8.93 7.93 21.34
CA ILE A 14 8.48 6.87 22.24
C ILE A 14 8.16 5.64 21.38
N LEU A 15 8.68 4.47 21.79
CA LEU A 15 8.48 3.20 21.08
C LEU A 15 7.95 2.13 22.06
N PRO A 16 6.61 1.97 22.16
CA PRO A 16 6.02 0.89 22.96
C PRO A 16 6.40 -0.48 22.40
N ILE A 17 6.70 -1.42 23.29
CA ILE A 17 6.97 -2.81 22.93
C ILE A 17 5.84 -3.68 23.45
N VAL A 18 5.04 -4.23 22.54
CA VAL A 18 3.96 -5.17 22.86
C VAL A 18 4.41 -6.58 22.52
N THR A 19 4.54 -7.44 23.53
CA THR A 19 4.87 -8.85 23.32
C THR A 19 3.65 -9.66 22.89
N VAL A 20 3.91 -10.77 22.21
CA VAL A 20 2.94 -11.75 21.72
C VAL A 20 3.55 -13.15 21.90
N ASP A 21 2.73 -14.17 22.06
CA ASP A 21 3.23 -15.53 22.25
C ASP A 21 3.65 -16.16 20.93
N ASN A 22 2.97 -15.82 19.84
CA ASN A 22 3.26 -16.32 18.52
C ASN A 22 2.90 -15.31 17.39
N PHE A 23 3.18 -15.69 16.15
CA PHE A 23 2.96 -14.83 14.99
C PHE A 23 1.48 -14.65 14.62
N ASP A 24 0.61 -15.63 14.93
CA ASP A 24 -0.83 -15.51 14.71
C ASP A 24 -1.43 -14.44 15.63
N ASP A 25 -1.01 -14.39 16.90
CA ASP A 25 -1.43 -13.34 17.84
C ASP A 25 -0.97 -11.94 17.36
N ALA A 26 0.20 -11.86 16.72
CA ALA A 26 0.69 -10.61 16.13
C ALA A 26 -0.21 -10.14 14.99
N LEU A 27 -0.60 -11.05 14.11
CA LEU A 27 -1.49 -10.75 12.99
C LEU A 27 -2.87 -10.34 13.48
N GLU A 28 -3.43 -11.04 14.47
CA GLU A 28 -4.73 -10.70 15.06
C GLU A 28 -4.71 -9.27 15.64
N LYS A 29 -3.66 -8.90 16.37
CA LYS A 29 -3.49 -7.53 16.87
C LYS A 29 -3.41 -6.51 15.73
N VAL A 30 -2.58 -6.76 14.71
CA VAL A 30 -2.46 -5.85 13.56
C VAL A 30 -3.79 -5.71 12.80
N HIS A 31 -4.56 -6.78 12.64
CA HIS A 31 -5.85 -6.77 11.95
C HIS A 31 -6.97 -6.10 12.76
N SER A 32 -6.82 -6.03 14.09
CA SER A 32 -7.75 -5.29 14.95
C SER A 32 -7.60 -3.76 14.86
N LEU A 33 -6.53 -3.28 14.23
CA LEU A 33 -6.24 -1.86 14.04
C LEU A 33 -6.59 -1.39 12.63
N GLU A 34 -6.76 -0.08 12.47
CA GLU A 34 -6.90 0.53 11.16
C GLU A 34 -5.64 0.34 10.31
N LYS A 35 -5.83 0.27 8.99
CA LYS A 35 -4.75 -0.05 8.04
C LYS A 35 -3.68 1.04 8.06
N PRO A 36 -2.43 0.72 8.45
CA PRO A 36 -1.40 1.73 8.62
C PRO A 36 -0.81 2.17 7.28
N LEU A 37 -0.19 3.35 7.28
CA LEU A 37 0.55 3.85 6.12
C LEU A 37 1.75 2.96 5.79
N ALA A 38 2.49 2.50 6.81
CA ALA A 38 3.64 1.63 6.65
C ALA A 38 3.62 0.47 7.64
N ALA A 39 4.04 -0.71 7.19
CA ALA A 39 4.19 -1.91 8.01
C ALA A 39 5.58 -2.53 7.84
N TYR A 40 6.25 -2.87 8.94
CA TYR A 40 7.63 -3.39 8.92
C TYR A 40 7.69 -4.77 9.55
N CYS A 41 8.38 -5.71 8.90
CA CYS A 41 8.60 -7.05 9.42
C CYS A 41 10.11 -7.34 9.47
N PHE A 42 10.60 -7.70 10.65
CA PHE A 42 11.97 -8.14 10.86
C PHE A 42 11.97 -9.65 11.07
N ALA A 43 12.42 -10.40 10.05
CA ALA A 43 12.41 -11.85 10.07
C ALA A 43 13.43 -12.44 9.08
N HIS A 44 13.91 -13.65 9.41
CA HIS A 44 14.67 -14.50 8.48
C HIS A 44 13.84 -15.68 7.95
N ASP A 45 12.80 -16.09 8.68
CA ASP A 45 11.92 -17.17 8.24
C ASP A 45 11.05 -16.71 7.08
N LYS A 46 11.24 -17.34 5.92
CA LYS A 46 10.46 -17.06 4.71
C LYS A 46 8.97 -17.32 4.88
N LYS A 47 8.57 -18.24 5.77
CA LYS A 47 7.15 -18.48 6.05
C LYS A 47 6.53 -17.26 6.73
N ILE A 48 7.21 -16.69 7.73
CA ILE A 48 6.76 -15.47 8.42
C ILE A 48 6.70 -14.30 7.43
N ILE A 49 7.75 -14.10 6.62
CA ILE A 49 7.80 -13.03 5.63
C ILE A 49 6.64 -13.16 4.63
N ASN A 50 6.44 -14.36 4.06
CA ASN A 50 5.38 -14.58 3.09
C ASN A 50 4.01 -14.29 3.69
N ARG A 51 3.75 -14.80 4.89
CA ARG A 51 2.49 -14.54 5.60
C ARG A 51 2.28 -13.06 5.87
N TRP A 52 3.30 -12.35 6.35
CA TRP A 52 3.23 -10.90 6.56
C TRP A 52 2.84 -10.16 5.27
N VAL A 53 3.54 -10.46 4.17
CA VAL A 53 3.29 -9.82 2.86
C VAL A 53 1.88 -10.10 2.33
N THR A 54 1.33 -11.29 2.58
CA THR A 54 0.02 -11.68 2.05
C THR A 54 -1.15 -11.34 2.97
N GLU A 55 -0.92 -11.27 4.28
CA GLU A 55 -1.98 -11.13 5.28
C GLU A 55 -2.07 -9.72 5.85
N VAL A 56 -1.03 -8.88 5.77
CA VAL A 56 -1.05 -7.50 6.29
C VAL A 56 -1.34 -6.49 5.16
N CYS A 57 -2.39 -5.69 5.34
CA CYS A 57 -2.76 -4.62 4.42
C CYS A 57 -2.24 -3.27 4.95
N SER A 58 -1.40 -2.60 4.17
CA SER A 58 -0.81 -1.28 4.50
C SER A 58 -0.53 -0.50 3.22
N GLY A 59 -0.25 0.80 3.34
CA GLY A 59 0.14 1.64 2.20
C GLY A 59 1.48 1.22 1.58
N GLY A 60 2.45 0.89 2.42
CA GLY A 60 3.76 0.37 2.02
C GLY A 60 4.35 -0.56 3.07
N MET A 61 5.35 -1.36 2.69
CA MET A 61 6.02 -2.26 3.61
C MET A 61 7.51 -2.39 3.34
N CYS A 62 8.27 -2.75 4.40
CA CYS A 62 9.66 -3.17 4.28
C CYS A 62 9.88 -4.46 5.08
N ILE A 63 10.75 -5.32 4.54
CA ILE A 63 11.27 -6.49 5.25
C ILE A 63 12.70 -6.20 5.67
N ASN A 64 13.00 -6.34 6.95
CA ASN A 64 14.31 -6.10 7.56
C ASN A 64 14.85 -4.67 7.38
N ASP A 65 13.97 -3.69 7.18
CA ASP A 65 14.31 -2.27 7.12
C ASP A 65 13.09 -1.42 7.53
N THR A 66 13.28 -0.13 7.75
CA THR A 66 12.22 0.86 7.98
C THR A 66 12.40 2.02 7.03
N ILE A 67 11.33 2.75 6.72
CA ILE A 67 11.34 4.00 5.91
C ILE A 67 11.77 3.82 4.44
N MET A 68 12.74 2.97 4.13
CA MET A 68 13.45 2.92 2.85
C MET A 68 12.58 2.70 1.62
N HIS A 69 11.38 2.13 1.75
CA HIS A 69 10.43 2.01 0.63
C HIS A 69 9.98 3.35 0.05
N ILE A 70 10.15 4.48 0.77
CA ILE A 70 9.89 5.82 0.25
C ILE A 70 10.99 6.32 -0.71
N SER A 71 12.18 5.74 -0.66
CA SER A 71 13.33 6.27 -1.41
C SER A 71 13.27 6.01 -2.93
N PRO A 72 12.85 4.83 -3.43
CA PRO A 72 12.81 4.58 -4.87
C PRO A 72 11.66 5.31 -5.55
N GLU A 73 11.97 6.20 -6.48
CA GLU A 73 11.01 6.96 -7.30
C GLU A 73 10.11 6.10 -8.20
N THR A 74 10.47 4.83 -8.39
CA THR A 74 9.66 3.85 -9.13
C THR A 74 8.55 3.23 -8.30
N LEU A 75 8.62 3.33 -6.96
CA LEU A 75 7.59 2.79 -6.07
C LEU A 75 6.53 3.86 -5.78
N PRO A 76 5.23 3.53 -5.93
CA PRO A 76 4.17 4.42 -5.49
C PRO A 76 4.21 4.56 -3.97
N PHE A 77 3.99 5.78 -3.48
CA PHE A 77 3.84 6.08 -2.07
C PHE A 77 2.44 6.63 -1.81
N GLY A 78 1.70 6.00 -0.91
CA GLY A 78 0.30 6.32 -0.62
C GLY A 78 -0.28 5.40 0.44
N GLY A 79 -1.41 5.80 1.00
CA GLY A 79 -2.13 5.05 2.04
C GLY A 79 -3.23 4.14 1.49
N VAL A 80 -3.87 3.44 2.41
CA VAL A 80 -5.07 2.63 2.15
C VAL A 80 -6.02 2.68 3.35
N GLY A 81 -7.30 2.94 3.10
CA GLY A 81 -8.28 3.10 4.18
C GLY A 81 -8.02 4.39 4.96
N GLU A 82 -8.02 4.34 6.29
CA GLU A 82 -7.80 5.51 7.14
C GLU A 82 -6.39 6.11 7.00
N SER A 83 -5.39 5.35 6.53
CA SER A 83 -4.06 5.90 6.23
C SER A 83 -4.00 6.72 4.94
N GLY A 84 -5.05 6.73 4.12
CA GLY A 84 -5.17 7.58 2.94
C GLY A 84 -5.70 6.88 1.68
N ILE A 85 -5.83 7.65 0.61
CA ILE A 85 -6.34 7.20 -0.70
C ILE A 85 -5.45 7.74 -1.81
N GLY A 86 -5.18 6.88 -2.79
CA GLY A 86 -4.32 7.21 -3.93
C GLY A 86 -2.84 7.11 -3.58
N ALA A 87 -1.99 7.39 -4.56
CA ALA A 87 -0.56 7.36 -4.40
C ALA A 87 0.11 8.39 -5.32
N TYR A 88 1.35 8.72 -5.04
CA TYR A 88 2.20 9.53 -5.90
C TYR A 88 3.61 8.94 -5.93
N HIS A 89 4.59 9.73 -6.36
CA HIS A 89 6.01 9.43 -6.58
C HIS A 89 6.32 9.05 -8.04
N GLY A 90 7.43 9.60 -8.57
CA GLY A 90 7.89 9.41 -9.95
C GLY A 90 6.77 9.42 -10.99
N LYS A 91 6.64 8.31 -11.74
CA LYS A 91 5.60 8.12 -12.76
C LYS A 91 4.19 8.12 -12.19
N THR A 92 3.99 7.62 -10.97
CA THR A 92 2.70 7.58 -10.30
C THR A 92 2.17 9.00 -10.07
N SER A 93 3.03 9.96 -9.70
CA SER A 93 2.64 11.38 -9.59
C SER A 93 2.04 11.90 -10.90
N PHE A 94 2.70 11.62 -12.03
CA PHE A 94 2.20 12.06 -13.34
C PHE A 94 0.81 11.46 -13.62
N GLN A 95 0.60 10.18 -13.32
CA GLN A 95 -0.70 9.52 -13.49
C GLN A 95 -1.77 10.13 -12.59
N THR A 96 -1.43 10.44 -11.33
CA THR A 96 -2.34 11.04 -10.35
C THR A 96 -2.81 12.44 -10.75
N PHE A 97 -1.94 13.25 -11.36
CA PHE A 97 -2.27 14.61 -11.79
C PHE A 97 -2.65 14.75 -13.27
N SER A 98 -2.84 13.63 -13.98
CA SER A 98 -3.24 13.63 -15.39
C SER A 98 -4.63 13.02 -15.57
N VAL A 99 -5.39 13.57 -16.51
CA VAL A 99 -6.62 12.93 -16.99
C VAL A 99 -6.26 11.94 -18.10
N ILE A 100 -6.49 10.65 -17.88
CA ILE A 100 -6.34 9.64 -18.94
C ILE A 100 -7.56 9.74 -19.86
N PHE A 101 -7.38 10.39 -21.00
CA PHE A 101 -8.43 10.58 -22.00
C PHE A 101 -8.51 9.37 -22.95
N ALA A 102 -9.65 8.69 -22.96
CA ALA A 102 -9.93 7.59 -23.89
C ALA A 102 -10.60 8.12 -25.17
N SER A 103 -10.11 7.71 -26.33
CA SER A 103 -10.67 8.04 -27.64
C SER A 103 -10.77 6.79 -28.51
N LEU A 104 -11.90 6.63 -29.20
CA LEU A 104 -12.15 5.55 -30.16
C LEU A 104 -12.57 6.17 -31.49
N ASN A 105 -11.84 5.85 -32.56
CA ASN A 105 -12.13 6.35 -33.91
C ASN A 105 -12.59 5.20 -34.80
N PHE A 106 -13.78 5.33 -35.39
CA PHE A 106 -14.26 4.44 -36.46
C PHE A 106 -14.00 5.11 -37.81
N LEU A 107 -13.21 4.45 -38.67
CA LEU A 107 -13.13 4.82 -40.08
C LEU A 107 -14.45 4.41 -40.74
N GLN A 108 -15.22 5.38 -41.26
CA GLN A 108 -16.36 5.06 -42.12
C GLN A 108 -15.84 4.45 -43.43
N HIS A 109 -16.03 3.15 -43.61
CA HIS A 109 -15.84 2.49 -44.90
C HIS A 109 -17.16 2.56 -45.69
N PHE A 110 -17.32 3.58 -46.53
CA PHE A 110 -18.36 3.57 -47.56
C PHE A 110 -17.89 2.71 -48.73
N SER A 111 -18.28 1.44 -48.78
CA SER A 111 -18.20 0.67 -50.03
C SER A 111 -19.36 1.11 -50.93
N SER A 112 -19.05 1.90 -51.97
CA SER A 112 -20.00 2.16 -53.05
C SER A 112 -20.28 0.83 -53.77
N ILE A 113 -21.48 0.28 -53.58
CA ILE A 113 -22.04 -0.71 -54.49
C ILE A 113 -22.50 0.08 -55.72
N THR A 114 -21.60 0.29 -56.66
CA THR A 114 -22.01 0.73 -57.99
C THR A 114 -22.55 -0.49 -58.73
N LYS A 115 -23.89 -0.59 -58.79
CA LYS A 115 -24.61 -1.28 -59.85
C LYS A 115 -24.19 -0.67 -61.19
N VAL A 116 -23.61 -1.46 -62.11
CA VAL A 116 -24.03 -1.59 -63.53
C VAL A 116 -23.67 -2.99 -63.98
#